data_AF-A0A354YY03-F1
#
_entry.id   AF-A0A354YY03-F1
#
_cell.length_a   1.000
_cell.length_b   1.000
_cell.length_c   1.000
_cell.angle_alpha   90.00
_cell.angle_beta   90.00
_cell.angle_gamma   90.00
#
_symmetry.space_group_name_H-M   'P 1'
#
loop_
_entity.id
_entity.type
_entity.pdbx_description
1 polymer ?
#
loop_
_entity_poly.entity_id
_entity_poly.type
_entity_poly.pdbx_seq_one_letter_code
_entity_poly.pdbx_strand_id
1 'polypeptide(L)'
;MNNAANNGYGERYYRVLHAANDLKYFSVKIKESDLAIAVDRKSYSDSLLSLCQQELHGVRRQLEDYIKRHPEFMTSFVPLPLMLGAPEIACRMAAAAEKAGVGPMAAVAGAIAQ
;
A
#
# COMPACT_ATOMS: atom_id res chain seq x y z
N MET A 1 48.28 -13.68 -28.22
CA MET A 1 48.14 -13.92 -26.76
C MET A 1 47.25 -12.83 -26.18
N ASN A 2 46.12 -13.27 -25.62
CA ASN A 2 45.21 -12.66 -24.62
C ASN A 2 44.91 -11.16 -24.66
N ASN A 3 43.69 -10.73 -25.02
CA ASN A 3 42.43 -10.76 -24.25
C ASN A 3 42.29 -9.52 -23.34
N ALA A 4 41.47 -8.56 -23.77
CA ALA A 4 40.92 -7.52 -22.90
C ALA A 4 39.45 -7.31 -23.29
N ALA A 5 38.63 -8.22 -22.79
CA ALA A 5 37.19 -8.13 -22.84
C ALA A 5 36.69 -7.03 -21.88
N ASN A 6 35.70 -6.29 -22.38
CA ASN A 6 34.52 -5.85 -21.63
C ASN A 6 34.70 -4.69 -20.62
N ASN A 7 34.55 -3.47 -21.13
CA ASN A 7 34.35 -2.27 -20.31
C ASN A 7 32.88 -2.24 -19.84
N GLY A 8 32.58 -2.99 -18.79
CA GLY A 8 31.25 -3.14 -18.22
C GLY A 8 30.89 -2.03 -17.24
N TYR A 9 29.76 -1.36 -17.50
CA TYR A 9 28.81 -0.78 -16.55
C TYR A 9 29.37 0.06 -15.38
N GLY A 10 29.09 1.37 -15.44
CA GLY A 10 29.36 2.34 -14.38
C GLY A 10 29.05 1.80 -12.99
N GLU A 11 29.99 2.06 -12.07
CA GLU A 11 29.89 1.69 -10.67
C GLU A 11 28.51 2.04 -10.11
N ARG A 12 27.82 1.02 -9.58
CA ARG A 12 26.44 1.12 -9.08
C ARG A 12 26.43 1.84 -7.73
N TYR A 13 26.69 3.13 -7.75
CA TYR A 13 26.78 4.01 -6.57
C TYR A 13 25.52 3.93 -5.69
N TYR A 14 24.35 3.67 -6.29
CA TYR A 14 23.09 3.45 -5.56
C TYR A 14 23.18 2.28 -4.55
N ARG A 15 23.96 1.22 -4.83
CA ARG A 15 24.10 0.05 -3.94
C ARG A 15 24.90 0.35 -2.68
N VAL A 16 25.78 1.35 -2.71
CA VAL A 16 26.59 1.76 -1.55
C VAL A 16 25.75 2.62 -0.59
N LEU A 17 24.75 3.33 -1.11
CA LEU A 17 23.75 4.02 -0.28
C LEU A 17 22.76 3.06 0.38
N HIS A 18 22.51 1.88 -0.20
CA HIS A 18 21.59 0.86 0.34
C HIS A 18 22.26 -0.19 1.22
N ALA A 19 23.10 0.22 2.16
CA ALA A 19 23.20 -0.57 3.38
C ALA A 19 21.97 -0.17 4.20
N ALA A 20 21.02 -1.09 4.44
CA ALA A 20 19.72 -0.91 5.10
C ALA A 20 19.73 -0.35 6.55
N ASN A 21 20.76 0.41 6.90
CA ASN A 21 21.06 1.00 8.20
C ASN A 21 20.54 2.45 8.32
N ASP A 22 20.07 3.03 7.21
CA ASP A 22 19.49 4.37 7.14
C ASP A 22 17.97 4.39 7.24
N LEU A 23 17.30 3.23 7.17
CA LEU A 23 15.85 3.12 7.32
C LEU A 23 15.44 2.87 8.78
N LYS A 24 14.39 3.55 9.22
CA LYS A 24 13.65 3.26 10.45
C LYS A 24 12.41 2.46 10.09
N TYR A 25 12.33 1.26 10.65
CA TYR A 25 11.17 0.38 10.53
C TYR A 25 10.23 0.60 11.72
N PHE A 26 8.92 0.63 11.45
CA PHE A 26 7.87 0.62 12.47
C PHE A 26 6.62 -0.07 11.92
N SER A 27 5.74 -0.51 12.80
CA SER A 27 4.45 -1.11 12.42
C SER A 27 3.27 -0.29 12.93
N VAL A 28 2.22 -0.26 12.12
CA VAL A 28 0.94 0.36 12.47
C VAL A 28 -0.15 -0.69 12.36
N LYS A 29 -0.73 -1.05 13.51
CA LYS A 29 -1.75 -2.09 13.62
C LYS A 29 -3.07 -1.52 14.11
N ILE A 30 -4.13 -1.72 13.34
CA ILE A 30 -5.51 -1.34 13.69
C ILE A 30 -6.43 -2.49 13.28
N LYS A 31 -7.01 -3.18 14.27
CA LYS A 31 -7.82 -4.41 14.09
C LYS A 31 -7.08 -5.43 13.21
N GLU A 32 -7.62 -5.74 12.02
CA GLU A 32 -7.06 -6.69 11.06
C GLU A 32 -5.99 -6.07 10.14
N SER A 33 -5.86 -4.74 10.09
CA SER A 33 -4.81 -4.09 9.29
C SER A 33 -3.50 -4.07 10.08
N ASP A 34 -2.47 -4.68 9.51
CA ASP A 34 -1.11 -4.71 10.05
C ASP A 34 -0.15 -4.21 8.96
N LEU A 35 0.27 -2.95 9.06
CA LEU A 35 1.16 -2.31 8.09
C LEU A 35 2.58 -2.30 8.63
N ALA A 36 3.52 -2.82 7.85
CA ALA A 36 4.95 -2.65 8.07
C ALA A 36 5.45 -1.47 7.22
N ILE A 37 5.97 -0.43 7.87
CA ILE A 37 6.42 0.81 7.22
C ILE A 37 7.92 0.98 7.46
N ALA A 38 8.65 1.35 6.40
CA ALA A 38 10.05 1.70 6.45
C ALA A 38 10.24 3.09 5.83
N VAL A 39 10.88 3.99 6.57
CA VAL A 39 11.17 5.36 6.10
C VAL A 39 12.62 5.71 6.40
N ASP A 40 13.18 6.68 5.69
CA ASP A 40 14.49 7.22 6.04
C ASP A 40 14.50 7.70 7.50
N ARG A 41 15.54 7.34 8.26
CA ARG A 41 15.69 7.71 9.68
C ARG A 41 15.57 9.21 9.92
N LYS A 42 16.00 10.03 8.96
CA LYS A 42 15.91 11.49 9.02
C LYS A 42 14.48 12.01 8.88
N SER A 43 13.62 11.23 8.22
CA SER A 43 12.21 11.56 7.97
C SER A 43 11.29 10.98 9.06
N TYR A 44 11.79 10.08 9.90
CA TYR A 44 11.02 9.53 11.01
C TYR A 44 10.79 10.58 12.11
N SER A 45 9.54 10.69 12.53
CA SER A 45 9.13 11.40 13.75
C SER A 45 7.94 10.69 14.39
N ASP A 46 7.72 10.92 15.69
CA ASP A 46 6.52 10.39 16.36
C ASP A 46 5.22 11.00 15.80
N SER A 47 5.30 12.21 15.21
CA SER A 47 4.20 12.81 14.47
C SER A 47 3.89 12.06 13.17
N LEU A 48 4.88 11.51 12.47
CA LEU A 48 4.67 10.66 11.30
C LEU A 48 3.97 9.36 11.68
N LEU A 49 4.38 8.73 12.78
CA LEU A 49 3.71 7.53 13.29
C LEU A 49 2.23 7.81 13.61
N SER A 50 1.96 8.93 14.30
CA SER A 50 0.61 9.36 14.64
C SER A 50 -0.23 9.66 13.40
N LEU A 51 0.37 10.30 12.39
CA LEU A 51 -0.26 10.57 11.10
C LEU A 51 -0.63 9.26 10.39
N CYS A 52 0.29 8.29 10.30
CA CYS A 52 0.00 6.99 9.69
C CYS A 52 -1.15 6.25 10.41
N GLN A 53 -1.21 6.34 11.75
CA GLN A 53 -2.33 5.78 12.52
C GLN A 53 -3.66 6.48 12.21
N GLN A 54 -3.66 7.82 12.13
CA GLN A 54 -4.85 8.60 11.82
C GLN A 54 -5.36 8.33 10.40
N GLU A 55 -4.47 8.29 9.41
CA GLU A 55 -4.82 8.00 8.02
C GLU A 55 -5.36 6.57 7.87
N LEU A 56 -4.68 5.58 8.45
CA LEU A 56 -5.16 4.20 8.41
C LEU A 56 -6.54 4.07 9.07
N HIS A 57 -6.76 4.75 10.19
CA HIS A 57 -8.07 4.78 10.84
C HIS A 57 -9.13 5.46 9.96
N GLY A 58 -8.79 6.58 9.30
CA GLY A 58 -9.68 7.32 8.40
C GLY A 58 -10.11 6.49 7.20
N VAL A 59 -9.17 5.92 6.47
CA VAL A 59 -9.43 5.06 5.31
C VAL A 59 -10.26 3.84 5.70
N ARG A 60 -9.90 3.18 6.81
CA ARG A 60 -10.69 2.04 7.31
C ARG A 60 -12.12 2.44 7.64
N ARG A 61 -12.34 3.56 8.32
CA ARG A 61 -13.68 4.02 8.67
C ARG A 61 -14.52 4.31 7.42
N GLN A 62 -13.94 4.98 6.42
CA GLN A 62 -14.64 5.24 5.15
C GLN A 62 -15.06 3.94 4.46
N LEU A 63 -14.17 2.94 4.45
CA LEU A 63 -14.46 1.63 3.86
C LEU A 63 -15.50 0.86 4.67
N GLU A 64 -15.39 0.81 6.00
CA GLU A 64 -16.36 0.17 6.89
C GLU A 64 -17.76 0.80 6.73
N ASP A 65 -17.85 2.13 6.65
CA ASP A 65 -19.12 2.85 6.47
C ASP A 65 -19.69 2.68 5.05
N TYR A 66 -18.85 2.50 4.04
CA TYR A 66 -19.29 2.12 2.70
C TYR A 66 -19.83 0.69 2.65
N ILE A 67 -19.12 -0.28 3.26
CA ILE A 67 -19.55 -1.68 3.33
C ILE A 67 -20.89 -1.81 4.06
N LYS A 68 -21.15 -1.02 5.11
CA LYS A 68 -22.46 -1.02 5.79
C LYS A 68 -23.61 -0.64 4.84
N ARG A 69 -23.36 0.28 3.91
CA ARG A 69 -24.34 0.72 2.91
C ARG A 69 -24.40 -0.22 1.70
N HIS A 70 -23.30 -0.91 1.41
CA HIS A 70 -23.14 -1.81 0.29
C HIS A 70 -22.49 -3.14 0.71
N PRO A 71 -23.22 -4.02 1.44
CA PRO A 71 -22.62 -5.21 2.06
C PRO A 71 -21.98 -6.19 1.07
N GLU A 72 -22.51 -6.27 -0.15
CA GLU A 72 -21.98 -7.09 -1.25
C GLU A 72 -20.54 -6.73 -1.61
N PHE A 73 -20.11 -5.50 -1.34
CA PHE A 73 -18.72 -5.08 -1.56
C PHE A 73 -17.72 -5.92 -0.77
N MET A 74 -18.12 -6.44 0.40
CA MET A 74 -17.27 -7.27 1.24
C MET A 74 -17.25 -8.74 0.80
N THR A 75 -18.34 -9.25 0.26
CA THR A 75 -18.56 -10.68 0.04
C THR A 75 -18.49 -11.09 -1.43
N SER A 76 -18.53 -10.15 -2.37
CA SER A 76 -18.44 -10.46 -3.79
C SER A 76 -17.09 -11.07 -4.14
N PHE A 77 -17.11 -12.12 -4.96
CA PHE A 77 -15.93 -12.74 -5.56
C PHE A 77 -15.70 -12.30 -7.02
N VAL A 78 -16.58 -11.42 -7.53
CA VAL A 78 -16.53 -10.87 -8.89
C VAL A 78 -16.57 -9.34 -8.84
N PRO A 79 -16.18 -8.65 -9.92
CA PRO A 79 -16.28 -7.20 -9.99
C PRO A 79 -17.69 -6.73 -9.68
N LEU A 80 -17.81 -5.67 -8.88
CA LEU A 80 -19.08 -5.16 -8.38
C LEU A 80 -19.21 -3.67 -8.73
N PRO A 81 -20.34 -3.21 -9.32
CA PRO A 81 -20.58 -1.80 -9.55
C PRO A 81 -20.63 -1.03 -8.24
N LEU A 82 -20.14 0.21 -8.24
CA LEU A 82 -20.13 1.04 -7.03
C LEU A 82 -21.46 1.77 -6.84
N MET A 83 -21.85 1.96 -5.58
CA MET A 83 -22.95 2.86 -5.24
C MET A 83 -22.50 4.33 -5.34
N LEU A 84 -23.48 5.22 -5.57
CA LEU A 84 -23.23 6.67 -5.55
C LEU A 84 -22.62 7.10 -4.20
N GLY A 85 -21.57 7.91 -4.26
CA GLY A 85 -20.85 8.35 -3.05
C GLY A 85 -19.94 7.27 -2.45
N ALA A 86 -19.40 6.38 -3.30
CA ALA A 86 -18.30 5.51 -2.92
C ALA A 86 -17.05 6.32 -2.56
N PRO A 87 -16.35 6.01 -1.46
CA PRO A 87 -15.10 6.67 -1.11
C PRO A 87 -13.98 6.32 -2.11
N GLU A 88 -12.95 7.16 -2.20
CA GLU A 88 -11.85 6.97 -3.17
C GLU A 88 -11.20 5.59 -3.05
N ILE A 89 -11.00 5.09 -1.82
CA ILE A 89 -10.45 3.75 -1.58
C ILE A 89 -11.30 2.65 -2.23
N ALA A 90 -12.63 2.74 -2.16
CA ALA A 90 -13.53 1.78 -2.79
C ALA A 90 -13.48 1.88 -4.32
N CYS A 91 -13.33 3.09 -4.86
CA CYS A 91 -13.13 3.31 -6.29
C CYS A 91 -11.85 2.64 -6.80
N ARG A 92 -10.73 2.83 -6.10
CA ARG A 92 -9.45 2.18 -6.43
C ARG A 92 -9.54 0.65 -6.36
N MET A 93 -10.16 0.13 -5.30
CA MET A 93 -10.38 -1.30 -5.14
C MET A 93 -11.23 -1.90 -6.26
N ALA A 94 -12.33 -1.24 -6.63
CA ALA A 94 -13.20 -1.69 -7.72
C ALA A 94 -12.49 -1.66 -9.08
N ALA A 95 -11.71 -0.61 -9.39
CA ALA A 95 -10.96 -0.53 -10.63
C ALA A 95 -9.87 -1.61 -10.73
N ALA A 96 -9.22 -1.96 -9.63
CA ALA A 96 -8.26 -3.07 -9.59
C ALA A 96 -8.97 -4.44 -9.75
N ALA A 97 -10.10 -4.61 -9.06
CA ALA A 97 -10.92 -5.81 -9.11
C ALA A 97 -11.49 -6.07 -10.52
N GLU A 98 -11.94 -5.03 -11.22
CA GLU A 98 -12.44 -5.11 -12.60
C GLU A 98 -11.36 -5.61 -13.56
N LYS A 99 -10.13 -5.10 -13.44
CA LYS A 99 -8.99 -5.54 -14.27
C LYS A 99 -8.59 -6.99 -14.00
N ALA A 100 -8.71 -7.45 -12.75
CA ALA A 100 -8.30 -8.78 -12.34
C ALA A 100 -9.44 -9.82 -12.38
N GLY A 101 -10.68 -9.40 -12.61
CA GLY A 101 -11.86 -10.29 -12.62
C GLY A 101 -12.20 -10.86 -11.24
N VAL A 102 -11.88 -10.15 -10.16
CA VAL A 102 -12.08 -10.60 -8.77
C VAL A 102 -13.01 -9.67 -8.01
N GLY A 103 -13.34 -10.01 -6.76
CA GLY A 103 -14.06 -9.13 -5.85
C GLY A 103 -13.24 -7.92 -5.36
N PRO A 104 -13.86 -6.76 -5.07
CA PRO A 104 -13.17 -5.56 -4.58
C PRO A 104 -12.28 -5.77 -3.34
N MET A 105 -12.70 -6.63 -2.40
CA MET A 105 -11.91 -6.90 -1.19
C MET A 105 -10.57 -7.58 -1.46
N ALA A 106 -10.38 -8.23 -2.61
CA ALA A 106 -9.08 -8.80 -2.99
C ALA A 106 -8.00 -7.72 -3.17
N ALA A 107 -8.39 -6.47 -3.45
CA ALA A 107 -7.47 -5.35 -3.66
C ALA A 107 -7.18 -4.52 -2.39
N VAL A 108 -7.78 -4.86 -1.24
CA VAL A 108 -7.79 -3.99 -0.03
C VAL A 108 -6.39 -3.67 0.49
N ALA A 109 -5.50 -4.65 0.56
CA ALA A 109 -4.14 -4.46 1.07
C ALA A 109 -3.31 -3.55 0.15
N GLY A 110 -3.41 -3.75 -1.17
CA GLY A 110 -2.70 -2.92 -2.15
C GLY A 110 -3.25 -1.49 -2.18
N ALA A 111 -4.57 -1.33 -2.04
CA ALA A 111 -5.20 -0.02 -2.05
C ALA A 111 -4.89 0.81 -0.80
N ILE A 112 -4.70 0.16 0.37
CA ILE A 112 -4.29 0.84 1.62
C ILE A 112 -2.79 1.19 1.62
N ALA A 113 -1.96 0.42 0.92
CA ALA A 113 -0.51 0.63 0.90
C ALA A 113 -0.05 1.74 -0.06
N GLN A 114 -0.93 2.25 -0.91
CA GLN A 114 -0.62 3.22 -1.98
C GLN A 114 -0.98 4.64 -1.58
#